data_AF-W6JW93-F1
#
_entry.id   AF-W6JW93-F1
#
_cell.length_a   1.000
_cell.length_b   1.000
_cell.length_c   1.000
_cell.angle_alpha   90.00
_cell.angle_beta   90.00
_cell.angle_gamma   90.00
#
_symmetry.space_group_name_H-M   'P 1'
#
loop_
_entity.id
_entity.type
_entity.pdbx_description
1 polymer ?
#
loop_
_entity_poly.entity_id
_entity_poly.type
_entity_poly.pdbx_seq_one_letter_code
_entity_poly.pdbx_strand_id
1 'polypeptide(L)' 'MTDMTSTPAETPVPVADLSRAPLPTAATLRKRKSVPIQLTRFAVFNTRIMRMVLKGDH' A
#
# COMPACT_ATOMS: atom_id res chain seq x y z
N MET A 1 -6.57 44.54 -11.46
CA MET A 1 -6.25 43.16 -11.88
C MET A 1 -6.25 42.32 -10.60
N THR A 2 -7.40 41.74 -10.27
CA THR A 2 -7.61 40.95 -9.04
C THR A 2 -7.79 39.50 -9.44
N ASP A 3 -6.79 38.67 -9.15
CA ASP A 3 -6.89 37.22 -9.34
C ASP A 3 -7.78 36.61 -8.26
N MET A 4 -8.89 36.04 -8.70
CA MET A 4 -9.81 35.25 -7.88
C MET A 4 -9.20 33.87 -7.70
N THR A 5 -8.53 33.63 -6.57
CA THR A 5 -8.15 32.28 -6.13
C THR A 5 -9.41 31.48 -5.84
N SER A 6 -9.87 30.69 -6.81
CA SER A 6 -10.91 29.69 -6.60
C SER A 6 -10.37 28.59 -5.69
N THR A 7 -10.84 28.56 -4.44
CA THR A 7 -10.66 27.39 -3.55
C THR A 7 -11.45 26.24 -4.19
N PRO A 8 -10.83 25.12 -4.57
CA PRO A 8 -11.59 23.98 -5.07
C PRO A 8 -12.47 23.49 -3.92
N ALA A 9 -13.78 23.36 -4.19
CA ALA A 9 -14.73 22.85 -3.23
C ALA A 9 -14.21 21.52 -2.65
N GLU A 10 -13.92 21.50 -1.36
CA GLU A 10 -13.49 20.30 -0.64
C GLU A 10 -14.62 19.27 -0.76
N THR A 11 -14.43 18.28 -1.62
CA THR A 11 -15.29 17.11 -1.63
C THR A 11 -15.10 16.44 -0.26
N PRO A 12 -16.14 16.28 0.57
CA PRO A 12 -15.98 15.69 1.89
C PRO A 12 -15.41 14.29 1.73
N VAL A 13 -14.12 14.13 2.05
CA VAL A 13 -13.50 12.82 2.08
C VAL A 13 -14.21 12.04 3.18
N PRO A 14 -14.72 10.82 2.91
CA PRO A 14 -15.36 10.03 3.94
C PRO A 14 -14.33 9.77 5.04
N VAL A 15 -14.57 10.33 6.23
CA VAL A 15 -13.73 10.09 7.40
C VAL A 15 -13.91 8.63 7.77
N ALA A 16 -12.86 7.83 7.60
CA ALA A 16 -12.88 6.43 7.96
C ALA A 16 -13.13 6.30 9.47
N ASP A 17 -14.24 5.67 9.85
CA ASP A 17 -14.51 5.33 11.25
C ASP A 17 -13.56 4.19 11.68
N LEU A 18 -12.48 4.60 12.35
CA LEU A 18 -11.42 3.71 12.83
C LEU A 18 -11.71 3.15 14.24
N SER A 19 -12.84 3.51 14.86
CA SER A 19 -13.17 3.10 16.24
C SER A 19 -13.30 1.58 16.42
N ARG A 20 -13.66 0.87 15.35
CA ARG A 20 -13.80 -0.59 15.31
C ARG A 20 -12.61 -1.31 14.69
N ALA A 21 -11.58 -0.57 14.26
CA ALA A 21 -10.41 -1.19 13.67
C ALA A 21 -9.72 -2.03 14.76
N PRO A 22 -9.42 -3.32 14.49
CA PRO A 22 -8.68 -4.13 15.45
C PRO A 22 -7.34 -3.45 15.74
N LEU A 23 -7.08 -3.17 17.01
CA LEU A 23 -5.83 -2.54 17.45
C LEU A 23 -4.65 -3.30 16.86
N PRO A 24 -3.69 -2.62 16.19
CA PRO A 24 -2.54 -3.28 15.60
C PRO A 24 -1.77 -3.97 16.72
N THR A 25 -1.88 -5.29 16.79
CA THR A 25 -1.15 -6.07 17.78
C THR A 25 0.35 -5.90 17.55
N ALA A 26 1.15 -5.93 18.62
CA ALA A 26 2.61 -5.79 18.53
C ALA A 26 3.23 -6.78 17.52
N ALA A 27 2.63 -7.96 17.37
CA ALA A 27 3.01 -8.96 16.38
C ALA A 27 2.83 -8.48 14.93
N THR A 28 1.72 -7.81 14.61
CA THR A 28 1.44 -7.25 13.27
C THR A 28 2.40 -6.11 12.94
N LEU A 29 2.68 -5.24 13.92
CA LEU A 29 3.67 -4.16 13.79
C LEU A 29 5.08 -4.70 13.53
N ARG A 30 5.50 -5.74 14.27
CA ARG A 30 6.81 -6.37 14.12
C ARG A 30 7.00 -7.00 12.74
N LYS A 31 5.97 -7.67 12.21
CA LYS A 31 5.99 -8.25 10.85
C LYS A 31 6.05 -7.19 9.75
N ARG A 32 5.45 -6.01 9.96
CA ARG A 32 5.54 -4.90 8.99
C ARG A 32 6.95 -4.30 8.94
N LYS A 33 7.63 -4.21 10.08
CA LYS A 33 8.98 -3.64 10.20
C LYS A 33 10.12 -4.62 9.90
N SER A 34 9.85 -5.93 9.84
CA SER A 34 10.90 -6.92 9.62
C SER A 34 11.38 -6.95 8.17
N VAL A 35 12.60 -6.47 7.94
CA VAL A 35 13.32 -6.50 6.65
C VAL A 35 13.38 -7.91 6.04
N PRO A 36 13.62 -9.01 6.79
CA PRO A 36 13.63 -10.35 6.20
C PRO A 36 12.31 -10.75 5.56
N ILE A 37 11.17 -10.37 6.15
CA ILE A 37 9.83 -10.64 5.60
C ILE A 37 9.61 -9.81 4.33
N GLN A 38 10.06 -8.55 4.31
CA GLN A 38 9.97 -7.71 3.12
C GLN A 38 10.80 -8.27 1.96
N LEU A 39 12.04 -8.70 2.24
CA LEU A 39 12.92 -9.31 1.25
C LEU A 39 12.34 -10.61 0.68
N THR A 40 11.78 -11.46 1.54
CA THR A 40 11.13 -12.70 1.11
C THR A 40 9.96 -12.41 0.17
N ARG A 41 9.07 -11.47 0.54
CA ARG A 41 7.95 -11.06 -0.32
C ARG A 41 8.44 -10.52 -1.65
N PHE A 42 9.46 -9.66 -1.63
CA PHE A 42 10.08 -9.11 -2.84
C PHE A 42 10.59 -10.24 -3.75
N ALA A 43 11.38 -11.18 -3.22
CA ALA A 43 11.91 -12.30 -3.98
C ALA A 43 10.80 -13.17 -4.60
N VAL A 44 9.76 -13.51 -3.83
CA VAL A 44 8.63 -14.33 -4.31
C VAL A 44 7.86 -13.64 -5.45
N PHE A 45 7.59 -12.34 -5.33
CA PHE A 45 6.89 -11.61 -6.39
C PHE A 45 7.72 -11.54 -7.67
N ASN A 46 8.99 -11.16 -7.56
CA ASN A 46 9.88 -11.04 -8.72
C ASN A 46 10.11 -12.39 -9.41
N THR A 47 10.31 -13.46 -8.63
CA THR A 47 10.46 -14.82 -9.19
C THR A 47 9.19 -15.32 -9.88
N ARG A 48 7.99 -14.97 -9.37
CA ARG A 48 6.72 -15.30 -10.04
C ARG A 48 6.59 -14.58 -11.39
N ILE A 49 6.97 -13.31 -11.46
CA ILE A 49 6.98 -12.54 -12.72
C ILE A 49 7.98 -13.17 -13.69
N MET A 50 9.21 -13.42 -13.26
CA MET A 50 10.23 -14.08 -14.08
C MET A 50 9.75 -15.44 -14.61
N ARG A 51 9.06 -16.22 -13.77
CA ARG A 51 8.46 -17.50 -14.19
C ARG A 51 7.37 -17.31 -15.24
N MET A 52 6.55 -16.26 -15.14
CA MET A 52 5.54 -15.94 -16.17
C MET A 52 6.19 -15.54 -17.49
N VAL A 53 7.27 -14.74 -17.45
CA VAL A 53 8.04 -14.33 -18.64
C VAL A 53 8.68 -15.54 -19.31
N LEU A 54 9.48 -16.32 -18.58
CA LEU A 54 10.16 -17.51 -19.09
C LEU A 54 9.22 -18.58 -19.65
N LYS A 55 7.99 -18.64 -19.14
CA LYS A 55 6.98 -19.62 -19.56
C LYS A 55 6.08 -19.10 -20.69
N GLY A 56 6.08 -17.80 -20.96
CA GLY A 56 5.31 -17.16 -22.03
C GLY A 56 6.03 -17.11 -23.39
N ASP A 57 7.30 -17.51 -23.46
CA ASP A 57 8.12 -17.51 -24.69
C ASP A 57 7.87 -18.73 -25.62
N HIS A 58 6.67 -19.32 -25.61
CA HIS A 58 6.25 -20.37 -26.56
C HIS A 58 4.78 -20.25 -26.94
#